data_AF-F3UY51-F1
#
_entry.id   AF-F3UY51-F1
#
_cell.length_a   1.000
_cell.length_b   1.000
_cell.length_c   1.000
_cell.angle_alpha   90.00
_cell.angle_beta   90.00
_cell.angle_gamma   90.00
#
_symmetry.space_group_name_H-M   'P 1'
#
loop_
_entity.id
_entity.type
_entity.pdbx_description
1 polymer ?
#
loop_
_entity_poly.entity_id
_entity_poly.type
_entity_poly.pdbx_seq_one_letter_code
_entity_poly.pdbx_strand_id
1 'polypeptide(L)'
;MSNLISAEQVRADFAKVFGVEADHTFFSPGRINLIGEHTDYNGGHVFPAAISLGTYGAARKRDDQLLRFFSGNFEEKGIIEVPLENLHFEPEHNWTNYPKGVLHFLQEAGHTID
;
A
#
# COMPACT_ATOMS: atom_id res chain seq x y z
N MET A 1 -21.89 -3.45 11.29
CA MET A 1 -21.00 -2.53 12.01
C MET A 1 -19.63 -2.71 11.40
N SER A 2 -19.02 -1.67 10.81
CA SER A 2 -17.68 -1.82 10.24
C SER A 2 -16.70 -2.08 11.38
N ASN A 3 -16.05 -3.24 11.39
CA ASN A 3 -14.90 -3.46 12.25
C ASN A 3 -13.81 -2.48 11.79
N LEU A 4 -13.60 -1.42 12.58
CA LEU A 4 -12.45 -0.54 12.40
C LEU A 4 -11.21 -1.37 12.68
N ILE A 5 -10.41 -1.61 11.64
CA ILE A 5 -9.12 -2.29 11.77
C ILE A 5 -8.14 -1.34 12.48
N SER A 6 -7.33 -1.90 13.39
CA SER A 6 -6.25 -1.19 14.09
C SER A 6 -4.89 -1.64 13.59
N ALA A 7 -3.84 -0.85 13.89
CA ALA A 7 -2.45 -1.25 13.60
C ALA A 7 -2.08 -2.58 14.29
N GLU A 8 -2.59 -2.82 15.50
CA GLU A 8 -2.38 -4.08 16.23
C GLU A 8 -3.03 -5.27 15.51
N GLN A 9 -4.25 -5.10 14.99
CA GLN A 9 -4.93 -6.12 14.22
C GLN A 9 -4.17 -6.46 12.93
N VAL A 10 -3.74 -5.45 12.16
CA VAL A 10 -2.96 -5.69 10.92
C VAL A 10 -1.63 -6.38 11.22
N ARG A 11 -0.96 -6.03 12.33
CA ARG A 11 0.27 -6.70 12.75
C ARG A 11 0.03 -8.19 13.07
N ALA A 12 -1.03 -8.48 13.82
CA ALA A 12 -1.41 -9.86 14.14
C ALA A 12 -1.77 -10.67 12.88
N ASP A 13 -2.48 -10.06 11.93
CA ASP A 13 -2.85 -10.72 10.68
C ASP A 13 -1.65 -10.92 9.75
N PHE A 14 -0.69 -9.99 9.73
CA PHE A 14 0.59 -10.19 9.05
C PHE A 14 1.32 -11.43 9.56
N ALA A 15 1.41 -11.60 10.89
CA ALA A 15 2.04 -12.76 11.50
C ALA A 15 1.34 -14.08 11.13
N LYS A 16 0.00 -14.09 11.06
CA LYS A 16 -0.76 -15.27 10.63
C LYS A 16 -0.53 -15.60 9.16
N VAL A 17 -0.50 -14.60 8.28
CA VAL A 17 -0.39 -14.80 6.82
C VAL A 17 1.03 -15.17 6.41
N PHE A 18 2.03 -14.48 6.94
CA PHE A 18 3.43 -14.63 6.52
C PHE A 18 4.26 -15.53 7.44
N GLY A 19 3.72 -15.95 8.59
CA GLY A 19 4.40 -16.82 9.56
C GLY A 19 5.54 -16.13 10.31
N VAL A 20 5.64 -14.80 10.22
CA VAL A 20 6.69 -13.98 10.84
C VAL A 20 6.14 -12.63 11.28
N GLU A 21 6.75 -12.03 12.30
CA GLU A 21 6.37 -10.69 12.75
C GLU A 21 6.73 -9.61 11.71
N ALA A 22 5.89 -8.57 11.62
CA ALA A 22 6.20 -7.36 10.89
C ALA A 22 7.18 -6.48 11.68
N ASP A 23 8.08 -5.80 10.96
CA ASP A 23 9.01 -4.83 11.55
C ASP A 23 8.27 -3.55 11.93
N HIS A 24 7.37 -3.10 11.05
CA HIS A 24 6.67 -1.82 11.17
C HIS A 24 5.22 -1.90 10.72
N THR A 25 4.41 -1.00 11.28
CA THR A 25 3.02 -0.74 10.87
C THR A 25 2.86 0.71 10.48
N PHE A 26 2.09 0.96 9.42
CA PHE A 26 1.84 2.28 8.86
C PHE A 26 0.34 2.51 8.67
N PHE A 27 -0.07 3.78 8.64
CA PHE A 27 -1.43 4.20 8.32
C PHE A 27 -1.37 5.33 7.29
N SER A 28 -2.19 5.22 6.24
CA SER A 28 -2.40 6.27 5.25
C SER A 28 -3.89 6.66 5.23
N PRO A 29 -4.26 7.90 5.56
CA PRO A 29 -5.66 8.31 5.60
C PRO A 29 -6.23 8.42 4.18
N GLY A 30 -7.52 8.13 4.06
CA GLY A 30 -8.33 8.61 2.95
C GLY A 30 -8.50 10.12 3.03
N ARG A 31 -9.07 10.70 1.97
CA ARG A 31 -9.33 12.13 1.89
C ARG A 31 -10.71 12.43 1.32
N ILE A 32 -11.32 13.48 1.82
CA ILE A 32 -12.42 14.16 1.16
C ILE A 32 -11.92 15.50 0.62
N ASN A 33 -12.61 16.02 -0.36
CA ASN A 33 -12.39 17.38 -0.82
C ASN A 33 -13.56 18.24 -0.32
N LEU A 34 -13.26 19.36 0.34
CA LEU A 34 -14.29 20.25 0.85
C LEU A 34 -14.82 21.17 -0.26
N ILE A 35 -13.92 21.63 -1.12
CA ILE A 35 -14.20 22.46 -2.30
C ILE A 35 -13.01 22.41 -3.28
N GLY A 36 -13.28 22.74 -4.55
CA GLY A 36 -12.26 22.78 -5.61
C GLY A 36 -12.24 21.54 -6.50
N GLU A 37 -13.39 20.88 -6.70
CA GLU A 37 -13.49 19.72 -7.61
C GLU A 37 -13.05 20.07 -9.03
N HIS A 38 -12.33 19.15 -9.68
CA HIS A 38 -11.86 19.29 -11.06
C HIS A 38 -10.93 20.49 -11.31
N THR A 39 -10.33 21.08 -10.26
CA THR A 39 -9.43 22.24 -10.41
C THR A 39 -7.95 21.88 -10.32
N ASP A 40 -7.60 20.77 -9.67
CA ASP A 40 -6.25 20.29 -9.44
C ASP A 40 -5.47 20.10 -10.74
N TYR A 41 -6.05 19.40 -11.72
CA TYR A 41 -5.42 19.18 -13.03
C TYR A 41 -5.57 20.38 -13.99
N ASN A 42 -6.26 21.45 -13.57
CA ASN A 42 -6.42 22.71 -14.31
C ASN A 42 -5.58 23.86 -13.72
N GLY A 43 -4.71 23.59 -12.75
CA GLY A 43 -3.87 24.60 -12.11
C GLY A 43 -4.59 25.50 -11.10
N GLY A 44 -5.79 25.10 -10.66
CA GLY A 44 -6.54 25.79 -9.61
C GLY A 44 -6.19 25.34 -8.20
N HIS A 45 -6.81 25.96 -7.20
CA HIS A 45 -6.64 25.61 -5.78
C HIS A 45 -7.68 24.57 -5.34
N VAL A 46 -7.24 23.65 -4.49
CA VAL A 46 -8.09 22.66 -3.83
C VAL A 46 -8.06 22.84 -2.32
N PHE A 47 -9.13 22.41 -1.64
CA PHE A 47 -9.17 22.39 -0.17
C PHE A 47 -9.57 21.00 0.37
N PRO A 48 -8.65 20.03 0.33
CA PRO A 48 -8.90 18.69 0.85
C PRO A 48 -8.70 18.59 2.36
N ALA A 49 -9.30 17.57 2.96
CA ALA A 49 -9.08 17.17 4.35
C ALA A 49 -8.90 15.66 4.45
N ALA A 50 -7.90 15.23 5.24
CA ALA A 50 -7.75 13.83 5.63
C ALA A 50 -8.89 13.41 6.56
N ILE A 51 -9.35 12.18 6.42
CA ILE A 51 -10.36 11.59 7.30
C ILE A 51 -9.75 10.46 8.13
N SER A 52 -10.45 10.03 9.18
CA SER A 52 -9.99 8.94 10.06
C SER A 52 -10.04 7.55 9.41
N LEU A 53 -10.81 7.39 8.32
CA LEU A 53 -10.84 6.17 7.52
C LEU A 53 -9.63 6.15 6.58
N GLY A 54 -8.93 5.03 6.49
CA GLY A 54 -7.76 4.89 5.65
C GLY A 54 -7.28 3.45 5.54
N THR A 55 -6.07 3.28 5.03
CA THR A 55 -5.41 2.00 4.83
C THR A 55 -4.33 1.80 5.89
N TYR A 56 -4.42 0.70 6.62
CA TYR A 56 -3.33 0.21 7.46
C TYR A 56 -2.48 -0.79 6.68
N GLY A 57 -1.17 -0.76 6.90
CA GLY A 57 -0.23 -1.71 6.32
C GLY A 57 0.78 -2.17 7.36
N ALA A 58 1.17 -3.44 7.31
CA ALA A 58 2.30 -3.97 8.05
C ALA A 58 3.34 -4.48 7.05
N ALA A 59 4.60 -4.22 7.32
CA ALA A 59 5.69 -4.58 6.43
C ALA A 59 6.90 -5.06 7.23
N ARG A 60 7.67 -5.93 6.59
CA ARG A 60 8.97 -6.40 7.07
C ARG A 60 9.95 -6.42 5.90
N LYS A 61 11.20 -6.03 6.18
CA LYS A 61 12.29 -6.14 5.22
C LYS A 61 12.65 -7.62 4.99
N ARG A 62 12.98 -7.94 3.74
CA ARG A 62 13.44 -9.26 3.32
C ARG A 62 14.90 -9.16 2.90
N ASP A 63 15.61 -10.27 3.00
CA ASP A 63 17.02 -10.38 2.60
C ASP A 63 17.18 -10.92 1.17
N ASP A 64 16.06 -11.03 0.43
CA ASP A 64 16.01 -11.46 -0.97
C ASP A 64 15.31 -10.42 -1.84
N GLN A 65 15.42 -10.59 -3.16
CA GLN A 65 14.84 -9.69 -4.16
C GLN A 65 13.38 -10.04 -4.47
N LEU A 66 12.63 -10.63 -3.53
CA LEU A 66 11.24 -11.04 -3.74
C LEU A 66 10.29 -10.19 -2.89
N LEU A 67 9.36 -9.51 -3.54
CA LEU A 67 8.27 -8.80 -2.88
C LEU A 67 7.10 -9.75 -2.67
N ARG A 68 6.46 -9.70 -1.49
CA ARG A 68 5.28 -10.50 -1.18
C ARG A 68 4.19 -9.57 -0.65
N PHE A 69 3.06 -9.55 -1.35
CA PHE A 69 1.93 -8.67 -1.05
C PHE A 69 0.71 -9.47 -0.63
N PHE A 70 -0.02 -8.96 0.36
CA PHE A 70 -1.30 -9.51 0.78
C PHE A 70 -2.26 -8.37 1.13
N SER A 71 -3.55 -8.54 0.83
CA SER A 71 -4.59 -7.59 1.20
C SER A 71 -5.73 -8.31 1.91
N GLY A 72 -6.03 -7.89 3.14
CA GLY A 72 -7.20 -8.38 3.87
C GLY A 72 -8.54 -7.98 3.24
N ASN A 73 -8.53 -7.06 2.26
CA ASN A 73 -9.73 -6.72 1.49
C ASN A 73 -9.97 -7.67 0.31
N PHE A 74 -8.97 -8.47 -0.07
CA PHE A 74 -8.99 -9.39 -1.21
C PHE A 74 -8.31 -10.71 -0.83
N GLU A 75 -8.76 -11.34 0.26
CA GLU A 75 -8.16 -12.56 0.81
C GLU A 75 -8.12 -13.69 -0.24
N GLU A 76 -9.10 -13.74 -1.15
CA GLU A 76 -9.20 -14.73 -2.22
C GLU A 76 -8.06 -14.66 -3.24
N LYS A 77 -7.32 -13.53 -3.29
CA LYS A 77 -6.15 -13.37 -4.15
C LYS A 77 -4.89 -14.02 -3.53
N GLY A 78 -4.91 -14.33 -2.24
CA GLY A 78 -3.77 -14.89 -1.54
C GLY A 78 -2.56 -13.97 -1.54
N ILE A 79 -1.38 -14.56 -1.37
CA ILE A 79 -0.10 -13.85 -1.45
C ILE A 79 0.29 -13.70 -2.92
N ILE A 80 0.55 -12.47 -3.34
CA ILE A 80 1.07 -12.16 -4.67
C ILE A 80 2.57 -11.91 -4.53
N GLU A 81 3.38 -12.67 -5.28
CA GLU A 81 4.83 -12.58 -5.24
C GLU A 81 5.36 -11.95 -6.53
N VAL A 82 6.25 -10.97 -6.39
CA VAL A 82 6.79 -10.18 -7.50
C VAL A 82 8.29 -9.99 -7.30
N PRO A 83 9.15 -10.39 -8.26
CA PRO A 83 10.57 -10.06 -8.20
C PRO A 83 10.78 -8.55 -8.18
N LEU A 84 11.73 -8.04 -7.38
CA LEU A 84 12.01 -6.60 -7.27
C LEU A 84 12.44 -5.96 -8.59
N GLU A 85 13.01 -6.75 -9.51
CA GLU A 85 13.33 -6.30 -10.87
C GLU A 85 12.08 -6.10 -11.76
N ASN A 86 10.94 -6.70 -11.39
CA ASN A 86 9.70 -6.62 -12.13
C ASN A 86 8.71 -5.65 -11.46
N LEU A 87 8.91 -4.36 -11.65
CA LEU A 87 8.00 -3.32 -11.14
C LEU A 87 7.08 -2.71 -12.22
N HIS A 88 7.14 -3.18 -13.46
CA HIS A 88 6.28 -2.67 -14.53
C HIS A 88 4.82 -3.10 -14.33
N PHE A 89 3.88 -2.32 -14.88
CA PHE A 89 2.45 -2.62 -14.76
C PHE A 89 2.08 -3.93 -15.47
N GLU A 90 1.32 -4.79 -14.79
CA GLU A 90 0.72 -5.98 -15.40
C GLU A 90 -0.73 -6.14 -14.90
N PRO A 91 -1.74 -6.23 -15.78
CA PRO A 91 -3.15 -6.34 -15.38
C PRO A 91 -3.43 -7.45 -14.35
N GLU A 92 -2.70 -8.56 -14.45
CA GLU A 92 -2.83 -9.77 -13.63
C GLU A 92 -2.44 -9.51 -12.16
N HIS A 93 -1.52 -8.57 -11.93
CA HIS A 93 -1.07 -8.15 -10.59
C HIS A 93 -2.10 -7.28 -9.84
N ASN A 94 -3.19 -6.87 -10.48
CA ASN A 94 -4.34 -6.21 -9.85
C ASN A 94 -3.91 -5.02 -8.96
N TRP A 95 -4.35 -4.98 -7.70
CA TRP A 95 -4.04 -3.93 -6.74
C TRP A 95 -2.53 -3.82 -6.42
N THR A 96 -1.75 -4.88 -6.61
CA THR A 96 -0.29 -4.82 -6.32
C THR A 96 0.47 -3.93 -7.30
N ASN A 97 -0.14 -3.55 -8.43
CA ASN A 97 0.41 -2.53 -9.31
C ASN A 97 0.59 -1.16 -8.62
N TYR A 98 -0.22 -0.83 -7.59
CA TYR A 98 -0.06 0.41 -6.83
C TYR A 98 1.29 0.46 -6.07
N PRO A 99 1.60 -0.48 -5.16
CA PRO A 99 2.90 -0.49 -4.50
C PRO A 99 4.06 -0.74 -5.47
N LYS A 100 3.89 -1.54 -6.54
CA LYS A 100 4.91 -1.68 -7.60
C LYS A 100 5.27 -0.33 -8.22
N GLY A 101 4.28 0.48 -8.56
CA GLY A 101 4.48 1.83 -9.11
C GLY A 101 5.23 2.74 -8.14
N VAL A 102 4.91 2.68 -6.84
CA VAL A 102 5.65 3.45 -5.81
C VAL A 102 7.13 3.06 -5.78
N LEU A 103 7.42 1.75 -5.75
CA LEU A 103 8.79 1.25 -5.74
C LEU A 103 9.54 1.63 -7.03
N HIS A 104 8.86 1.56 -8.18
CA HIS A 104 9.41 1.96 -9.47
C HIS A 104 9.82 3.44 -9.47
N PHE A 105 8.93 4.34 -9.07
CA PHE A 105 9.25 5.77 -9.02
C PHE A 105 10.29 6.12 -7.95
N LEU A 106 10.38 5.37 -6.85
CA LEU A 106 11.47 5.51 -5.89
C LEU A 106 12.82 5.14 -6.52
N GLN A 107 12.88 4.06 -7.29
CA GLN A 107 14.09 3.69 -8.05
C GLN A 107 14.44 4.73 -9.12
N GLU A 108 13.45 5.26 -9.86
CA GLU A 108 13.67 6.33 -10.85
C GLU A 108 14.18 7.62 -10.20
N ALA A 109 13.77 7.90 -8.96
CA ALA A 109 14.27 9.01 -8.16
C ALA A 109 15.67 8.77 -7.55
N GLY A 110 16.28 7.59 -7.79
CA GLY A 110 17.63 7.24 -7.35
C GLY A 110 17.72 6.58 -5.98
N HIS A 111 16.60 6.15 -5.40
CA HIS A 111 16.61 5.40 -4.13
C HIS A 111 16.91 3.93 -4.38
N THR A 112 17.85 3.38 -3.60
CA THR A 112 18.07 1.93 -3.54
C THR A 112 16.97 1.28 -2.70
N ILE A 113 16.36 0.22 -3.24
CA ILE A 113 15.44 -0.64 -2.52
C ILE A 113 16.22 -1.92 -2.20
N ASP A 114 16.49 -2.16 -0.92
CA ASP A 114 17.36 -3.21 -0.41
C ASP A 114 16.78 -3.96 0.79
#